data_AF-A0A2P6RBU0-F1
#
_entry.id   AF-A0A2P6RBU0-F1
#
_cell.length_a   1.000
_cell.length_b   1.000
_cell.length_c   1.000
_cell.angle_alpha   90.00
_cell.angle_beta   90.00
_cell.angle_gamma   90.00
#
_symmetry.space_group_name_H-M   'P 1'
#
loop_
_entity.id
_entity.type
_entity.pdbx_description
1 polymer ?
#
loop_
_entity_poly.entity_id
_entity_poly.type
_entity_poly.pdbx_seq_one_letter_code
_entity_poly.pdbx_strand_id
1 'polypeptide(L)'
;MVWNITGGTDLTLYEVNAAAEVIYDLIDPTANLIFGAVTDPSLSVQVSITLITSGFKHQEESDGRPIQAQGYITLGINRRRSSFSEGSSVEIPDFLKKKGHSRYPRV
;
A
#
# COMPACT_ATOMS: atom_id res chain seq x y z
N MET A 1 -9.40 8.38 8.12
CA MET A 1 -8.48 7.51 8.88
C MET A 1 -9.08 7.24 10.24
N VAL A 2 -8.94 6.02 10.75
CA VAL A 2 -9.45 5.63 12.07
C VAL A 2 -8.30 5.03 12.87
N TRP A 3 -8.16 5.43 14.12
CA TRP A 3 -7.25 4.76 15.04
C TRP A 3 -7.89 4.56 16.41
N ASN A 4 -7.50 3.46 17.06
CA ASN A 4 -7.94 3.10 18.38
C ASN A 4 -6.75 2.70 19.24
N ILE A 5 -6.78 3.11 20.51
CA ILE A 5 -5.85 2.64 21.52
C ILE A 5 -6.62 1.84 22.58
N THR A 6 -6.12 0.65 22.90
CA THR A 6 -6.65 -0.17 23.99
C THR A 6 -5.54 -0.39 25.00
N GLY A 7 -5.80 -0.11 26.27
CA GLY A 7 -4.84 -0.35 27.34
C GLY A 7 -5.54 -0.66 28.66
N GLY A 8 -4.72 -0.93 29.67
CA GLY A 8 -5.20 -1.23 31.00
C GLY A 8 -5.81 -0.07 31.74
N THR A 9 -6.19 -0.35 33.00
CA THR A 9 -6.62 0.68 33.95
C THR A 9 -5.52 1.69 34.27
N ASP A 10 -4.27 1.35 33.97
CA ASP A 10 -3.07 2.18 34.07
C ASP A 10 -2.81 3.03 32.82
N LEU A 11 -3.57 2.87 31.72
CA LEU A 11 -3.41 3.70 30.52
C LEU A 11 -3.66 5.17 30.84
N THR A 12 -2.63 6.00 30.64
CA THR A 12 -2.69 7.43 30.96
C THR A 12 -2.97 8.30 29.74
N LEU A 13 -3.52 9.50 29.98
CA LEU A 13 -3.66 10.51 28.92
C LEU A 13 -2.32 10.94 28.32
N TYR A 14 -1.24 10.86 29.09
CA TYR A 14 0.10 11.17 28.61
C TYR A 14 0.54 10.19 27.51
N GLU A 15 0.38 8.89 27.75
CA GLU A 15 0.72 7.85 26.77
C GLU A 15 -0.16 7.93 25.53
N VAL A 16 -1.46 8.21 25.72
CA VAL A 16 -2.40 8.44 24.61
C VAL A 16 -1.94 9.63 23.75
N ASN A 17 -1.55 10.75 24.38
CA ASN A 17 -1.06 11.93 23.67
C ASN A 17 0.25 11.65 22.93
N ALA A 18 1.20 10.96 23.57
CA ALA A 18 2.47 10.60 22.95
C ALA A 18 2.28 9.72 21.70
N ALA A 19 1.37 8.74 21.76
CA ALA A 19 1.03 7.93 20.59
C ALA A 19 0.33 8.75 19.50
N ALA A 20 -0.53 9.70 19.89
CA ALA A 20 -1.25 10.55 18.96
C ALA A 20 -0.29 11.45 18.17
N GLU A 21 0.67 12.09 18.84
CA GLU A 21 1.67 12.96 18.19
C GLU A 21 2.41 12.23 17.06
N VAL A 22 2.89 11.01 17.33
CA VAL A 22 3.58 10.19 16.31
C VAL A 22 2.68 9.88 15.12
N ILE A 23 1.40 9.61 15.35
CA ILE A 23 0.46 9.30 14.27
C ILE A 23 0.14 10.57 13.48
N TYR A 24 -0.02 11.72 14.14
CA TYR A 24 -0.28 12.99 13.47
C TYR A 24 0.85 13.42 12.53
N ASP A 25 2.10 13.14 12.88
CA ASP A 25 3.27 13.48 12.05
C ASP A 25 3.35 12.65 10.76
N LEU A 26 2.77 11.46 10.75
CA LEU A 26 2.85 10.51 9.63
C LEU A 26 1.67 10.64 8.65
N ILE A 27 0.64 11.40 9.00
CA ILE A 27 -0.62 11.45 8.25
C ILE A 27 -0.74 12.72 7.42
N ASP A 28 -1.58 12.66 6.39
CA ASP A 28 -1.93 13.83 5.61
C ASP A 28 -2.68 14.86 6.50
N PRO A 29 -2.24 16.13 6.55
CA PRO A 29 -2.89 17.18 7.36
C PRO A 29 -4.35 17.45 6.99
N THR A 30 -4.76 17.07 5.78
CA THR A 30 -6.13 17.23 5.28
C THR A 30 -7.02 16.02 5.56
N ALA A 31 -6.44 14.93 6.08
CA ALA A 31 -7.19 13.71 6.36
C ALA A 31 -8.05 13.87 7.62
N ASN A 32 -9.34 13.53 7.49
CA ASN A 32 -10.20 13.38 8.65
C ASN A 32 -9.76 12.16 9.48
N LEU A 33 -9.41 12.41 10.74
CA LEU A 33 -8.99 11.41 11.71
C LEU A 33 -10.09 11.16 12.74
N ILE A 34 -10.40 9.89 13.00
CA ILE A 34 -11.31 9.44 14.05
C ILE A 34 -10.49 8.69 15.09
N PHE A 35 -10.59 9.12 16.35
CA PHE A 35 -9.90 8.54 17.50
C PHE A 35 -10.86 7.77 18.41
N GLY A 36 -10.43 6.60 18.87
CA GLY A 36 -11.09 5.83 19.91
C GLY A 36 -10.10 5.40 21.01
N ALA A 37 -10.60 5.29 22.23
CA ALA A 37 -9.87 4.72 23.35
C ALA A 37 -10.77 3.70 24.06
N VAL A 38 -10.19 2.55 24.41
CA VAL A 38 -10.88 1.49 25.14
C VAL A 38 -10.02 1.08 26.34
N THR A 39 -10.65 0.94 27.49
CA THR A 39 -9.99 0.39 28.68
C THR A 39 -10.34 -1.09 28.81
N ASP A 40 -9.33 -1.93 28.83
CA ASP A 40 -9.45 -3.37 29.04
C ASP A 40 -8.57 -3.79 30.23
N PRO A 41 -9.16 -4.11 31.41
CA PRO A 41 -8.40 -4.51 32.59
C PRO A 41 -7.54 -5.78 32.42
N SER A 42 -7.77 -6.58 31.38
CA SER A 42 -6.96 -7.77 31.08
C SER A 42 -5.60 -7.41 30.48
N LEU A 43 -5.53 -6.26 29.81
CA LEU A 43 -4.28 -5.60 29.44
C LEU A 43 -3.82 -4.86 30.70
N SER A 44 -2.84 -5.38 31.42
CA SER A 44 -2.22 -4.63 32.52
C SER A 44 -1.24 -3.63 31.93
N VAL A 45 0.06 -3.91 31.99
CA VAL A 45 1.14 -3.03 31.49
C VAL A 45 1.31 -3.12 29.96
N GLN A 46 0.22 -3.37 29.23
CA GLN A 46 0.24 -3.54 27.78
C GLN A 46 -0.74 -2.58 27.11
N VAL A 47 -0.33 -2.12 25.93
CA VAL A 47 -1.12 -1.24 25.08
C VAL A 47 -1.17 -1.86 23.69
N SER A 48 -2.36 -1.87 23.11
CA SER A 48 -2.63 -2.29 21.73
C SER A 48 -3.13 -1.10 20.94
N ILE A 49 -2.51 -0.86 19.77
CA ILE A 49 -2.90 0.22 18.87
C ILE A 49 -3.39 -0.40 17.57
N THR A 50 -4.61 -0.01 17.17
CA THR A 50 -5.20 -0.40 15.90
C THR A 50 -5.28 0.82 14.99
N LEU A 51 -4.69 0.72 13.81
CA LEU A 51 -4.67 1.79 12.82
C LEU A 51 -5.31 1.31 11.51
N ILE A 52 -6.33 2.03 11.05
CA ILE A 52 -7.01 1.75 9.78
C ILE A 52 -6.92 3.01 8.92
N THR A 53 -6.15 2.92 7.84
CA THR A 53 -5.94 4.02 6.91
C THR A 53 -6.37 3.61 5.50
N SER A 54 -6.86 4.58 4.74
CA SER A 54 -7.17 4.44 3.32
C SER A 54 -6.77 5.74 2.62
N GLY A 55 -6.69 5.73 1.29
CA GLY A 55 -6.28 6.92 0.52
C GLY A 55 -4.82 6.93 0.07
N PHE A 56 -4.17 5.76 0.02
CA PHE A 56 -2.87 5.64 -0.65
C PHE A 56 -3.01 6.02 -2.13
N LYS A 57 -2.30 7.08 -2.55
CA LYS A 57 -2.17 7.41 -3.97
C LYS A 57 -1.19 6.43 -4.60
N HIS A 58 -1.55 5.86 -5.75
CA HIS A 58 -0.60 5.06 -6.51
C HIS A 58 0.51 6.02 -6.98
N GLN A 59 1.72 5.83 -6.47
CA GLN A 59 2.87 6.55 -6.97
C GLN A 59 3.20 5.90 -8.32
N GLU A 60 2.65 6.46 -9.39
CA GLU A 60 3.11 6.11 -10.74
C GLU A 60 4.57 6.54 -10.81
N GLU A 61 5.49 5.58 -10.68
CA GLU A 61 6.90 5.77 -11.02
C GLU A 61 6.94 6.17 -12.49
N SER A 62 7.04 7.47 -12.73
CA SER A 62 7.37 8.01 -14.04
C SER A 62 8.85 7.72 -14.27
N ASP A 63 9.11 6.54 -14.83
CA ASP A 63 10.43 6.10 -15.26
C ASP A 63 10.85 6.89 -16.51
N GLY A 64 11.18 8.16 -16.27
CA GLY A 64 11.57 9.15 -17.27
C GLY A 64 13.07 9.35 -17.28
N ARG A 65 13.80 8.47 -17.96
CA ARG A 65 15.15 8.80 -18.47
C ARG A 65 15.29 8.41 -19.95
N PRO A 66 15.30 9.37 -20.89
CA PRO A 66 15.73 9.08 -22.25
C PRO A 66 17.27 9.03 -22.26
N ILE A 67 17.85 7.84 -22.35
CA ILE A 67 19.28 7.69 -22.64
C ILE A 67 19.48 7.97 -24.13
N GLN A 68 20.05 9.14 -24.44
CA GLN A 68 20.61 9.48 -25.75
C GLN A 68 22.01 8.85 -25.83
N ALA A 69 22.24 7.98 -26.81
CA ALA A 69 23.60 7.59 -27.23
C ALA A 69 23.62 7.18 -28.71
N GLN A 70 24.61 7.73 -29.40
CA GLN A 70 24.84 7.82 -30.84
C GLN A 70 25.20 6.46 -31.51
N GLY A 71 24.52 6.15 -32.62
CA GLY A 71 24.98 5.53 -33.88
C GLY A 71 25.97 4.35 -33.94
N TYR A 72 25.49 3.20 -34.44
CA TYR A 72 26.06 2.48 -35.61
C TYR A 72 24.98 1.59 -36.28
N ILE A 73 25.05 1.51 -37.60
CA ILE A 73 24.10 0.83 -38.50
C ILE A 73 24.55 -0.62 -38.66
N THR A 74 23.69 -1.60 -38.41
CA THR A 74 23.79 -2.95 -39.01
C THR A 74 22.39 -3.56 -39.14
N LEU A 75 22.13 -4.05 -40.35
CA LEU A 75 20.91 -4.65 -40.88
C LEU A 75 20.25 -5.68 -39.95
N GLY A 76 18.91 -5.64 -39.94
CA GLY A 76 18.03 -6.81 -39.89
C GLY A 76 18.13 -7.71 -38.67
N ILE A 77 17.16 -7.60 -37.77
CA ILE A 77 16.39 -8.72 -37.19
C ILE A 77 15.32 -8.08 -36.31
N ASN A 78 14.07 -8.43 -36.62
CA ASN A 78 12.85 -8.07 -35.93
C ASN A 78 12.92 -8.47 -34.44
N ARG A 79 13.41 -7.56 -33.58
CA ARG A 79 13.38 -7.72 -32.13
C ARG A 79 12.15 -7.00 -31.57
N ARG A 80 11.04 -7.74 -31.47
CA ARG A 80 10.07 -7.53 -30.39
C ARG A 80 10.84 -7.65 -29.08
N ARG A 81 11.18 -6.52 -28.45
CA ARG A 81 11.77 -6.50 -27.10
C ARG A 81 10.66 -6.73 -26.07
N SER A 82 10.36 -7.98 -25.79
CA SER A 82 9.97 -8.39 -24.44
C SER A 82 11.28 -8.67 -23.70
N SER A 83 11.81 -7.69 -22.99
CA SER A 83 12.92 -7.88 -22.05
C SER A 83 12.38 -7.79 -20.63
N PHE A 84 11.76 -8.89 -20.20
CA PHE A 84 11.64 -9.25 -18.79
C PHE A 84 12.67 -10.37 -18.55
N SER A 85 13.71 -10.05 -17.79
CA SER A 85 14.62 -10.96 -17.09
C SER A 85 15.19 -10.09 -15.98
N GLU A 86 15.06 -10.37 -14.68
CA GLU A 86 15.17 -11.67 -14.03
C GLU A 86 14.67 -11.53 -12.57
N GLY A 87 14.02 -12.56 -12.01
CA GLY A 87 13.94 -12.69 -10.55
C GLY A 87 12.57 -12.82 -9.87
N SER A 88 11.53 -13.33 -10.52
CA SER A 88 10.45 -14.11 -9.87
C SER A 88 9.42 -14.53 -10.91
N SER A 89 9.49 -15.78 -11.36
CA SER A 89 8.38 -16.38 -12.10
C SER A 89 7.23 -16.55 -11.12
N VAL A 90 6.37 -15.53 -11.00
CA VAL A 90 5.09 -15.69 -10.29
C VAL A 90 4.27 -16.66 -11.13
N GLU A 91 4.10 -17.87 -10.63
CA GLU A 91 3.30 -18.89 -11.27
C GLU A 91 1.83 -18.47 -11.17
N ILE A 92 1.33 -17.88 -12.26
CA ILE A 92 -0.08 -17.47 -12.35
C ILE A 92 -0.93 -18.75 -12.38
N PRO A 93 -1.86 -18.95 -11.42
CA PRO A 93 -2.78 -20.07 -11.46
C PRO A 93 -3.69 -20.00 -12.70
N ASP A 94 -4.08 -21.16 -13.24
CA ASP A 94 -4.79 -21.22 -14.53
C ASP A 94 -6.15 -20.50 -14.56
N PHE A 95 -6.77 -20.28 -13.39
CA PHE A 95 -8.00 -19.50 -13.27
C PHE A 95 -7.83 -18.02 -13.66
N LEU A 96 -6.62 -17.45 -13.51
CA LEU A 96 -6.29 -16.06 -13.83
C LEU A 96 -5.90 -15.86 -15.30
N LYS A 97 -5.45 -16.93 -15.98
CA LYS A 97 -4.97 -16.83 -17.37
C LYS A 97 -6.10 -16.65 -18.39
N LYS A 98 -7.37 -16.89 -18.02
CA LYS A 98 -8.47 -16.88 -18.99
C LYS A 98 -9.84 -16.57 -18.37
N LYS A 99 -10.28 -15.31 -18.47
CA LYS A 99 -11.71 -15.01 -18.71
C LYS A 99 -12.00 -13.62 -19.30
N GLY A 100 -11.32 -13.26 -20.38
CA GLY A 100 -11.79 -12.17 -21.25
C GLY A 100 -12.79 -12.72 -22.27
N HIS A 101 -14.03 -13.00 -21.87
CA HIS A 101 -15.24 -12.97 -22.71
C HIS A 101 -16.47 -13.15 -21.82
N SER A 102 -16.87 -12.07 -21.14
CA SER A 102 -18.27 -11.94 -20.76
C SER A 102 -19.07 -11.71 -22.04
N ARG A 103 -19.66 -12.78 -22.59
CA ARG A 103 -20.81 -12.67 -23.50
C ARG A 103 -22.06 -12.85 -22.63
N TYR A 104 -22.61 -11.75 -22.13
CA TYR A 104 -24.01 -11.78 -21.71
C TYR A 104 -24.88 -11.62 -22.97
N PRO A 105 -25.86 -12.49 -23.21
CA PRO A 105 -26.87 -12.23 -24.22
C PRO A 105 -27.75 -11.06 -23.76
N ARG A 106 -28.01 -10.13 -24.68
CA ARG A 106 -29.06 -9.12 -24.52
C ARG A 106 -30.40 -9.86 -24.67
N VAL A 107 -31.22 -9.81 -23.61
CA VAL A 107 -32.68 -9.98 -23.71
C VAL A 107 -33.33 -8.61 -23.70
#